data_AF-A0A645E606-F1
#
_entry.id   AF-A0A645E606-F1
#
_cell.length_a   1.000
_cell.length_b   1.000
_cell.length_c   1.000
_cell.angle_alpha   90.00
_cell.angle_beta   90.00
_cell.angle_gamma   90.00
#
_symmetry.space_group_name_H-M   'P 1'
#
loop_
_entity.id
_entity.type
_entity.pdbx_description
1 polymer ?
#
loop_
_entity_poly.entity_id
_entity_poly.type
_entity_poly.pdbx_seq_one_letter_code
_entity_poly.pdbx_strand_id
1 'polypeptide(L)'
;MAEVEVATEDSTSHTLSDVRRKTRMGMGTCQGAFCTYRSVGAVDAGGLSWGKDTSSLFNEFLQARWGGIRPVLWGNVIREAELTRGIYDATLNINGAISYEK
;
A
#
# COMPACT_ATOMS: atom_id res chain seq x y z
N MET A 1 -10.70 8.45 -2.44
CA MET A 1 -10.66 6.99 -2.21
C MET A 1 -11.84 6.63 -1.30
N ALA A 2 -13.05 6.77 -1.83
CA ALA A 2 -14.26 6.91 -1.00
C ALA A 2 -14.48 5.75 -0.01
N GLU A 3 -14.24 4.51 -0.44
CA GLU A 3 -14.42 3.34 0.43
C GLU A 3 -13.39 3.28 1.58
N VAL A 4 -12.14 3.67 1.30
CA VAL A 4 -11.08 3.72 2.32
C VAL A 4 -11.35 4.84 3.31
N GLU A 5 -11.77 6.01 2.83
CA GLU A 5 -12.15 7.15 3.67
C GLU A 5 -13.28 6.77 4.64
N VAL A 6 -14.36 6.19 4.12
CA VAL A 6 -15.48 5.70 4.96
C VAL A 6 -15.02 4.61 5.94
N ALA A 7 -14.20 3.65 5.47
CA ALA A 7 -13.71 2.60 6.35
C ALA A 7 -12.77 3.11 7.44
N THR A 8 -12.07 4.23 7.23
CA THR A 8 -11.20 4.83 8.24
C THR A 8 -11.94 5.60 9.33
N GLU A 9 -13.13 6.11 9.02
CA GLU A 9 -14.00 6.81 9.98
C GLU A 9 -14.75 5.85 10.92
N ASP A 10 -14.81 4.57 10.57
CA ASP A 10 -15.42 3.55 11.41
C ASP A 10 -14.69 3.41 12.75
N SER A 11 -15.45 3.48 13.85
CA SER A 11 -14.97 3.35 15.23
C SER A 11 -14.12 2.10 15.54
N THR A 12 -14.22 1.06 14.71
CA THR A 12 -13.48 -0.20 14.84
C THR A 12 -12.22 -0.26 13.98
N SER A 13 -11.87 0.82 13.27
CA SER A 13 -10.65 0.91 12.46
C SER A 13 -9.53 1.60 13.24
N HIS A 14 -8.56 0.81 13.70
CA HIS A 14 -7.40 1.31 14.44
C HIS A 14 -6.08 1.16 13.69
N THR A 15 -6.09 0.44 12.57
CA THR A 15 -4.91 0.18 11.74
C THR A 15 -5.27 0.15 10.26
N LEU A 16 -4.27 0.35 9.38
CA LEU A 16 -4.45 0.17 7.94
C LEU A 16 -4.83 -1.28 7.58
N SER A 17 -4.38 -2.24 8.39
CA SER A 17 -4.75 -3.64 8.28
C SER A 17 -6.26 -3.88 8.50
N ASP A 18 -6.92 -3.13 9.38
CA ASP A 18 -8.38 -3.22 9.58
C ASP A 18 -9.14 -2.67 8.39
N VAL A 19 -8.72 -1.51 7.89
CA VAL A 19 -9.26 -0.90 6.66
C VAL A 19 -9.08 -1.85 5.48
N ARG A 20 -7.94 -2.53 5.37
CA ARG A 20 -7.69 -3.55 4.34
C ARG A 20 -8.67 -4.71 4.42
N ARG A 21 -9.00 -5.19 5.61
CA ARG A 21 -9.96 -6.30 5.81
C ARG A 21 -11.37 -5.88 5.41
N LYS A 22 -11.77 -4.64 5.73
CA LYS A 22 -13.10 -4.09 5.39
C LYS A 22 -13.27 -3.84 3.90
N THR A 23 -12.25 -3.28 3.25
CA THR A 23 -12.33 -2.80 1.85
C THR A 23 -11.75 -3.78 0.82
N ARG A 24 -11.13 -4.87 1.27
CA ARG A 24 -10.38 -5.82 0.40
C ARG A 24 -9.29 -5.12 -0.43
N MET A 25 -8.82 -3.95 0.02
CA MET A 25 -7.71 -3.21 -0.58
C MET A 25 -6.50 -4.12 -0.83
N GLY A 26 -5.93 -4.04 -2.03
CA GLY A 26 -4.74 -4.81 -2.41
C GLY A 26 -4.96 -6.29 -2.70
N MET A 27 -6.20 -6.77 -2.73
CA MET A 27 -6.54 -8.17 -3.03
C MET A 27 -7.03 -8.39 -4.47
N GLY A 28 -7.04 -7.34 -5.30
CA GLY A 28 -7.41 -7.42 -6.72
C GLY A 28 -6.28 -7.96 -7.62
N THR A 29 -6.55 -8.08 -8.91
CA THR A 29 -5.57 -8.54 -9.92
C THR A 29 -4.34 -7.64 -10.04
N CYS A 30 -4.46 -6.35 -9.70
CA CYS A 30 -3.34 -5.42 -9.62
C CYS A 30 -2.49 -5.58 -8.34
N GLN A 31 -2.88 -6.47 -7.43
CA GLN A 31 -2.12 -6.90 -6.25
C GLN A 31 -1.57 -5.78 -5.36
N GLY A 32 -2.24 -4.62 -5.32
CA GLY A 32 -1.83 -3.46 -4.52
C GLY A 32 -0.93 -2.47 -5.25
N ALA A 33 -0.58 -2.69 -6.52
CA ALA A 33 0.34 -1.80 -7.26
C ALA A 33 -0.09 -0.33 -7.27
N PHE A 34 -1.41 -0.05 -7.21
CA PHE A 34 -1.94 1.31 -7.26
C PHE A 34 -2.67 1.75 -5.99
N CYS A 35 -3.51 0.88 -5.42
CA CYS A 35 -4.36 1.28 -4.30
C CYS A 35 -3.57 1.45 -3.00
N THR A 36 -2.42 0.79 -2.82
CA THR A 36 -1.66 0.86 -1.57
C THR A 36 -1.19 2.27 -1.25
N TYR A 37 -0.38 2.90 -2.11
CA TYR A 37 0.18 4.23 -1.83
C TYR A 37 -0.91 5.31 -1.80
N ARG A 38 -1.97 5.15 -2.61
CA ARG A 38 -3.13 6.04 -2.60
C ARG A 38 -3.92 5.95 -1.29
N SER A 39 -4.05 4.75 -0.73
CA SER A 39 -4.74 4.55 0.55
C SER A 39 -3.95 5.12 1.71
N VAL A 40 -2.62 4.95 1.71
CA VAL A 40 -1.74 5.57 2.70
C VAL A 40 -1.86 7.09 2.65
N GLY A 41 -1.84 7.69 1.45
CA GLY A 41 -2.07 9.13 1.30
C GLY A 41 -3.46 9.59 1.75
N ALA A 42 -4.50 8.78 1.53
CA ALA A 42 -5.85 9.09 2.01
C ALA A 42 -5.96 9.03 3.55
N VAL A 43 -5.29 8.05 4.18
CA VAL A 43 -5.21 7.92 5.64
C VAL A 43 -4.44 9.09 6.26
N ASP A 44 -3.34 9.50 5.65
CA ASP A 44 -2.54 10.67 6.07
C ASP A 44 -3.36 11.96 5.99
N ALA A 45 -4.04 12.17 4.86
CA ALA A 45 -4.93 13.31 4.65
C ALA A 45 -6.12 13.34 5.64
N GLY A 46 -6.58 12.18 6.11
CA GLY A 46 -7.64 12.05 7.11
C GLY A 46 -7.22 12.45 8.53
N GLY A 47 -5.92 12.67 8.80
CA GLY A 47 -5.44 13.17 10.09
C GLY A 47 -5.62 12.21 11.27
N LEU A 48 -5.76 10.91 11.01
CA LEU A 48 -6.00 9.88 12.03
C LEU A 48 -4.78 9.71 12.94
N SER A 49 -5.02 9.46 14.23
CA SER A 49 -3.94 9.31 15.22
C SER A 49 -2.97 8.17 14.90
N TRP A 50 -3.48 7.06 14.37
CA TRP A 50 -2.71 5.90 13.91
C TRP A 50 -2.18 6.05 12.47
N GLY A 51 -2.62 7.08 11.75
CA GLY A 51 -2.31 7.35 10.34
C GLY A 51 -1.01 8.14 10.10
N LYS A 52 -0.38 8.66 11.16
CA LYS A 52 0.70 9.68 11.05
C LYS A 52 2.03 9.17 10.52
N ASP A 53 2.33 7.88 10.70
CA ASP A 53 3.55 7.29 10.18
C ASP A 53 3.27 6.56 8.86
N THR A 54 3.19 7.35 7.79
CA THR A 54 2.91 6.84 6.43
C THR A 54 3.94 5.82 5.96
N SER A 55 5.21 5.98 6.36
CA SER A 55 6.30 5.07 5.99
C SER A 55 6.13 3.71 6.66
N SER A 56 5.81 3.68 7.95
CA SER A 56 5.54 2.44 8.67
C SER A 56 4.29 1.74 8.14
N LEU A 57 3.20 2.47 7.89
CA LEU A 57 1.96 1.91 7.32
C LEU A 57 2.19 1.29 5.94
N PHE A 58 2.98 1.96 5.10
CA PHE A 58 3.34 1.44 3.80
C PHE A 58 4.22 0.18 3.93
N ASN A 59 5.19 0.18 4.86
CA ASN A 59 6.03 -0.98 5.14
C ASN A 59 5.20 -2.18 5.62
N GLU A 60 4.33 -2.01 6.60
CA GLU A 60 3.46 -3.07 7.13
C GLU A 60 2.64 -3.71 6.01
N PHE A 61 2.05 -2.88 5.14
CA PHE A 61 1.29 -3.37 4.00
C PHE A 61 2.14 -4.24 3.06
N LEU A 62 3.32 -3.75 2.69
CA LEU A 62 4.22 -4.46 1.79
C LEU A 62 4.74 -5.76 2.42
N GLN A 63 5.04 -5.77 3.71
CA GLN A 63 5.46 -6.98 4.42
C GLN A 63 4.34 -8.02 4.49
N ALA A 64 3.11 -7.60 4.81
CA ALA A 64 1.96 -8.50 4.81
C ALA A 64 1.71 -9.10 3.42
N ARG A 65 1.90 -8.30 2.36
CA ARG A 65 1.80 -8.76 0.97
C ARG A 65 2.93 -9.73 0.60
N TRP A 66 4.16 -9.39 0.97
CA TRP A 66 5.35 -10.22 0.75
C TRP A 66 5.22 -11.59 1.41
N GLY A 67 4.75 -11.64 2.66
CA GLY A 67 4.49 -12.89 3.38
C GLY A 67 3.48 -13.79 2.65
N GLY A 68 2.48 -13.20 2.00
CA GLY A 68 1.46 -13.96 1.24
C GLY A 68 1.95 -14.47 -0.12
N ILE A 69 2.78 -13.70 -0.84
CA ILE A 69 3.24 -14.07 -2.18
C ILE A 69 4.50 -14.96 -2.15
N ARG A 70 5.35 -14.83 -1.12
CA ARG A 70 6.64 -15.52 -1.01
C ARG A 70 6.56 -17.05 -1.21
N PRO A 71 5.57 -17.79 -0.66
CA PRO A 71 5.48 -19.25 -0.88
C PRO A 71 5.19 -19.65 -2.33
N VAL A 72 4.64 -18.72 -3.12
CA VAL A 72 4.25 -18.92 -4.52
C VAL A 72 5.00 -17.96 -5.45
N LEU A 73 6.19 -17.53 -5.05
CA LEU A 73 7.02 -16.60 -5.83
C LEU A 73 7.87 -17.36 -6.85
N TRP A 74 7.22 -17.86 -7.90
CA TRP A 74 7.83 -18.63 -8.99
C TRP A 74 7.08 -18.40 -10.30
N GLY A 75 7.77 -18.62 -11.43
CA GLY A 75 7.19 -18.43 -12.76
C GLY A 75 6.71 -17.00 -13.01
N ASN A 76 5.47 -16.86 -13.49
CA ASN A 76 4.91 -15.55 -13.84
C ASN A 76 4.75 -14.61 -12.64
N VAL A 77 4.62 -15.13 -11.43
CA VAL A 77 4.45 -14.33 -10.21
C VAL A 77 5.68 -13.46 -9.92
N ILE A 78 6.88 -13.93 -10.30
CA ILE A 78 8.12 -13.12 -10.20
C ILE A 78 8.03 -11.89 -11.11
N ARG A 79 7.52 -12.07 -12.32
CA ARG A 79 7.38 -10.97 -13.30
C ARG A 79 6.39 -9.92 -12.81
N GLU A 80 5.29 -10.36 -12.20
CA GLU A 80 4.30 -9.47 -11.57
C GLU A 80 4.88 -8.72 -10.36
N ALA A 81 5.69 -9.40 -9.53
CA ALA A 81 6.35 -8.78 -8.39
C ALA A 81 7.36 -7.70 -8.84
N GLU A 82 8.18 -7.98 -9.86
CA GLU A 82 9.11 -6.99 -10.43
C GLU A 82 8.39 -5.82 -11.09
N LEU A 83 7.28 -6.07 -11.80
CA LEU A 83 6.45 -4.99 -12.35
C LEU A 83 5.90 -4.10 -11.22
N THR A 84 5.39 -4.70 -10.16
CA THR A 84 4.87 -3.96 -9.00
C THR A 84 5.96 -3.12 -8.33
N ARG A 85 7.17 -3.68 -8.16
CA ARG A 85 8.33 -2.95 -7.65
C ARG A 85 8.68 -1.76 -8.54
N GLY A 86 8.73 -1.96 -9.86
CA GLY A 86 9.00 -0.88 -10.82
C GLY A 86 7.94 0.23 -10.82
N ILE A 87 6.66 -0.11 -10.62
CA ILE A 87 5.60 0.89 -10.45
C ILE A 87 5.84 1.74 -9.20
N TYR A 88 6.20 1.14 -8.07
CA TYR A 88 6.50 1.91 -6.86
C TYR A 88 7.76 2.76 -7.01
N ASP A 89 8.82 2.23 -7.61
CA ASP A 89 10.03 3.02 -7.89
C ASP A 89 9.71 4.24 -8.75
N ALA A 90 8.95 4.07 -9.83
CA ALA A 90 8.62 5.16 -10.75
C ALA A 90 7.62 6.18 -10.16
N THR A 91 6.68 5.74 -9.33
CA THR A 91 5.63 6.62 -8.77
C THR A 91 6.06 7.34 -7.50
N LEU A 92 6.88 6.71 -6.66
CA LEU A 92 7.28 7.23 -5.35
C LEU A 92 8.76 7.62 -5.30
N ASN A 93 9.51 7.44 -6.40
CA ASN A 93 10.95 7.73 -6.49
C ASN A 93 11.77 7.05 -5.37
N ILE A 94 11.40 5.81 -4.99
CA ILE A 94 12.01 5.08 -3.87
C ILE A 94 13.50 4.80 -4.14
N ASN A 95 13.87 4.62 -5.40
CA ASN A 95 15.24 4.38 -5.82
C ASN A 95 16.08 5.67 -5.97
N GLY A 96 15.49 6.85 -5.78
CA GLY A 96 16.17 8.14 -5.91
C GLY A 96 16.69 8.44 -7.31
N ALA A 97 16.17 7.78 -8.35
CA ALA A 97 16.59 8.00 -9.74
C ALA A 97 16.26 9.42 -10.23
N ILE A 98 15.22 10.04 -9.66
CA ILE A 98 14.89 11.44 -9.90
C ILE A 98 15.58 12.28 -8.81
N SER A 99 16.57 13.07 -9.20
CA SER A 99 17.13 14.11 -8.36
C SER A 99 16.14 15.26 -8.28
N TYR A 100 15.63 15.57 -7.08
CA TYR A 100 14.90 16.81 -6.86
C TYR A 100 15.93 17.94 -6.78
N GLU A 101 16.18 18.65 -7.88
CA GLU A 101 16.83 19.96 -7.81
C GLU A 101 15.93 20.90 -6.99
N LYS A 102 16.54 21.55 -6.00
CA LYS A 102 15.89 22.59 -5.18
C LYS A 102 15.80 23.89 -5.94
#